data_AF-A0AAE6Z0Y6-F1
#
_entry.id   AF-A0AAE6Z0Y6-F1
#
_cell.length_a   1.000
_cell.length_b   1.000
_cell.length_c   1.000
_cell.angle_alpha   90.00
_cell.angle_beta   90.00
_cell.angle_gamma   90.00
#
_symmetry.space_group_name_H-M   'P 1'
#
loop_
_entity.id
_entity.type
_entity.pdbx_description
1 polymer ?
#
loop_
_entity_poly.entity_id
_entity_poly.type
_entity_poly.pdbx_seq_one_letter_code
_entity_poly.pdbx_strand_id
1 'polypeptide(L)'
;MRMTSIGIFMLATLPFVSEAATSITIDALRNCQTAPLVDTVSGTSAKFSLEPGRYVLSLVSNTMNCTSSSGCIIDTVMVQGGFKNARWGVSVTSNPVVVDSTGSAFIAYVSDDNCSDNIGQATLLIQKAN
;
A
#
# COMPACT_ATOMS: atom_id res chain seq x y z
N MET A 1 28.62 -11.29 58.93
CA MET A 1 28.76 -11.68 57.52
C MET A 1 27.41 -12.16 56.99
N ARG A 2 26.79 -11.41 56.07
CA ARG A 2 25.80 -11.91 55.10
C ARG A 2 25.97 -11.06 53.85
N MET A 3 26.65 -11.63 52.86
CA MET A 3 26.77 -11.11 51.49
C MET A 3 25.57 -11.57 50.65
N THR A 4 25.48 -10.97 49.46
CA THR A 4 24.80 -11.40 48.22
C THR A 4 23.36 -10.88 48.05
N SER A 5 22.93 -10.33 46.91
CA SER A 5 23.59 -9.99 45.64
C SER A 5 22.74 -8.93 44.92
N ILE A 6 23.37 -7.93 44.30
CA ILE A 6 22.71 -6.95 43.43
C ILE A 6 22.57 -7.56 42.04
N GLY A 7 21.35 -7.89 41.62
CA GLY A 7 21.06 -8.38 40.27
C GLY A 7 21.02 -7.20 39.29
N ILE A 8 21.98 -7.16 38.37
CA ILE A 8 22.00 -6.20 37.25
C ILE A 8 21.10 -6.76 36.15
N PHE A 9 19.97 -6.09 35.90
CA PHE A 9 19.10 -6.34 34.75
C PHE A 9 19.73 -5.68 33.52
N MET A 10 20.30 -6.50 32.63
CA MET A 10 20.83 -6.04 31.35
C MET A 10 19.65 -5.90 30.37
N LEU A 11 19.18 -4.67 30.14
CA LEU A 11 18.18 -4.37 29.10
C LEU A 11 18.85 -4.47 27.72
N ALA A 12 18.58 -5.55 27.01
CA ALA A 12 18.99 -5.70 25.62
C ALA A 12 18.16 -4.74 24.75
N THR A 13 18.79 -3.68 24.24
CA THR A 13 18.21 -2.82 23.20
C THR A 13 18.34 -3.53 21.86
N LEU A 14 17.28 -4.22 21.43
CA LEU A 14 17.19 -4.74 20.07
C LEU A 14 16.99 -3.56 19.11
N PRO A 15 17.82 -3.37 18.08
CA PRO A 15 17.57 -2.36 17.06
C PRO A 15 16.31 -2.77 16.28
N PHE A 16 15.25 -1.96 16.40
CA PHE A 16 14.06 -2.08 15.56
C PHE A 16 14.46 -1.72 14.13
N VAL A 17 14.77 -2.72 13.29
CA VAL A 17 14.90 -2.52 11.86
C VAL A 17 13.48 -2.46 11.29
N SER A 18 12.96 -1.25 11.08
CA SER A 18 11.71 -1.04 10.35
C SER A 18 11.98 -1.29 8.86
N GLU A 19 11.82 -2.53 8.40
CA GLU A 19 11.85 -2.83 6.97
C GLU A 19 10.64 -2.19 6.30
N ALA A 20 10.89 -1.23 5.40
CA ALA A 20 9.84 -0.62 4.59
C ALA A 20 9.19 -1.70 3.71
N ALA A 21 7.86 -1.71 3.61
CA ALA A 21 7.15 -2.66 2.75
C ALA A 21 7.63 -2.53 1.31
N THR A 22 8.28 -3.57 0.79
CA THR A 22 8.78 -3.64 -0.59
C THR A 22 7.70 -4.09 -1.58
N SER A 23 6.63 -4.68 -1.07
CA SER A 23 5.47 -5.09 -1.85
C SER A 23 4.21 -5.10 -1.00
N ILE A 24 3.09 -4.71 -1.59
CA ILE A 24 1.78 -4.68 -0.92
C ILE A 24 0.77 -5.40 -1.79
N THR A 25 0.05 -6.37 -1.22
CA THR A 25 -1.08 -6.99 -1.91
C THR A 25 -2.27 -6.05 -1.88
N ILE A 26 -2.84 -5.80 -3.06
CA ILE A 26 -4.06 -5.04 -3.27
C ILE A 26 -5.13 -6.03 -3.71
N ASP A 27 -6.18 -6.17 -2.91
CA ASP A 27 -7.35 -6.98 -3.21
C ASP A 27 -8.45 -6.11 -3.80
N ALA A 28 -8.93 -6.47 -4.99
CA ALA A 28 -9.82 -5.63 -5.77
C ALA A 28 -11.17 -5.38 -5.09
N LEU A 29 -11.62 -6.29 -4.21
CA LEU A 29 -12.85 -6.13 -3.43
C LEU A 29 -12.56 -5.36 -2.13
N ARG A 30 -11.58 -5.83 -1.37
CA ARG A 30 -11.33 -5.33 0.00
C ARG A 30 -10.65 -3.97 0.05
N ASN A 31 -9.93 -3.58 -1.01
CA ASN A 31 -9.25 -2.29 -1.09
C ASN A 31 -9.91 -1.33 -2.07
N CYS A 32 -11.11 -1.64 -2.56
CA CYS A 32 -11.84 -0.76 -3.46
C CYS A 32 -12.57 0.36 -2.71
N GLN A 33 -12.66 1.55 -3.30
CA GLN A 33 -13.46 2.68 -2.85
C GLN A 33 -14.51 2.96 -3.93
N THR A 34 -15.78 3.05 -3.54
CA THR A 34 -16.86 3.39 -4.48
C THR A 34 -16.87 4.89 -4.82
N ALA A 35 -17.29 5.20 -6.05
CA ALA A 35 -17.54 6.55 -6.52
C ALA A 35 -18.56 7.30 -5.62
N PRO A 36 -18.50 8.65 -5.54
CA PRO A 36 -19.18 9.48 -4.53
C PRO A 36 -20.72 9.46 -4.51
N LEU A 37 -21.37 8.69 -5.39
CA LEU A 37 -22.83 8.64 -5.53
C LEU A 37 -23.45 7.31 -5.06
N VAL A 38 -22.65 6.34 -4.60
CA VAL A 38 -23.12 5.01 -4.18
C VAL A 38 -22.41 4.53 -2.91
N ASP A 39 -23.19 4.28 -1.87
CA ASP A 39 -22.76 3.77 -0.55
C ASP A 39 -22.62 2.23 -0.50
N THR A 40 -22.57 1.56 -1.65
CA THR A 40 -22.97 0.15 -1.74
C THR A 40 -21.93 -0.88 -1.34
N VAL A 41 -20.67 -0.49 -1.07
CA VAL A 41 -19.64 -1.20 -0.25
C VAL A 41 -18.30 -0.52 -0.53
N SER A 42 -17.72 0.15 0.46
CA SER A 42 -16.33 0.62 0.39
C SER A 42 -15.45 -0.30 1.21
N GLY A 43 -14.41 -0.84 0.57
CA GLY A 43 -13.31 -1.52 1.22
C GLY A 43 -12.46 -0.56 2.06
N THR A 44 -11.37 -1.05 2.63
CA THR A 44 -10.38 -0.20 3.31
C THR A 44 -9.14 -0.09 2.46
N SER A 45 -8.68 1.12 2.16
CA SER A 45 -7.42 1.31 1.43
C SER A 45 -6.24 0.64 2.16
N ALA A 46 -5.35 0.02 1.40
CA ALA A 46 -4.10 -0.49 1.94
C ALA A 46 -3.22 0.68 2.40
N LYS A 47 -2.67 0.61 3.60
CA LYS A 47 -1.87 1.68 4.21
C LYS A 47 -0.41 1.25 4.29
N PHE A 48 0.50 2.17 3.98
CA PHE A 48 1.93 1.94 4.11
C PHE A 48 2.68 3.26 4.32
N SER A 49 3.92 3.18 4.78
CA SER A 49 4.79 4.33 4.97
C SER A 49 6.10 4.10 4.24
N LEU A 50 6.65 5.16 3.67
CA LEU A 50 7.95 5.14 3.01
C LEU A 50 8.85 6.17 3.66
N GLU A 51 10.07 5.77 4.02
CA GLU A 51 11.12 6.69 4.44
C GLU A 51 11.37 7.79 3.39
N PRO A 52 11.94 8.95 3.78
CA PRO A 52 12.32 9.98 2.84
C PRO A 52 13.16 9.42 1.67
N GLY A 53 12.75 9.76 0.45
CA GLY A 53 13.41 9.27 -0.76
C GLY A 53 12.51 9.22 -1.98
N ARG A 54 13.06 8.73 -3.07
CA ARG A 54 12.37 8.53 -4.35
C ARG A 54 12.12 7.05 -4.57
N TYR A 55 10.92 6.70 -5.02
CA TYR A 55 10.50 5.32 -5.21
C TYR A 55 9.83 5.13 -6.56
N VAL A 56 10.02 3.96 -7.15
CA VAL A 56 9.32 3.45 -8.31
C VAL A 56 8.22 2.53 -7.81
N LEU A 57 6.98 2.83 -8.19
CA LEU A 57 5.80 2.02 -7.93
C LEU A 57 5.34 1.37 -9.22
N SER A 58 4.98 0.09 -9.17
CA SER A 58 4.37 -0.62 -10.31
C SER A 58 3.45 -1.73 -9.83
N LEU A 59 2.46 -2.06 -10.64
CA LEU A 59 1.64 -3.26 -10.42
C LEU A 59 2.27 -4.46 -11.10
N VAL A 60 2.49 -5.51 -10.32
CA VAL A 60 2.95 -6.81 -10.78
C VAL A 60 1.95 -7.89 -10.39
N SER A 61 1.94 -9.02 -11.12
CA SER A 61 1.06 -10.16 -10.87
C SER A 61 -0.43 -9.78 -10.75
N ASN A 62 -0.91 -8.87 -11.60
CA ASN A 62 -2.27 -8.34 -11.55
C ASN A 62 -3.28 -9.32 -12.18
N THR A 63 -4.25 -9.76 -11.38
CA THR A 63 -5.38 -10.62 -11.78
C THR A 63 -6.74 -9.96 -11.53
N MET A 64 -6.75 -8.67 -11.17
CA MET A 64 -7.95 -7.95 -10.78
C MET A 64 -8.90 -7.75 -11.96
N ASN A 65 -10.18 -8.02 -11.75
CA ASN A 65 -11.25 -7.94 -12.74
C ASN A 65 -12.62 -7.84 -12.05
N CYS A 66 -13.69 -7.64 -12.81
CA CYS A 66 -15.07 -7.66 -12.30
C CYS A 66 -15.76 -8.96 -12.75
N THR A 67 -16.57 -9.57 -11.89
CA THR A 67 -17.19 -10.90 -12.14
C THR A 67 -18.19 -10.91 -13.28
N SER A 68 -18.82 -9.76 -13.55
CA SER A 68 -20.06 -9.68 -14.32
C SER A 68 -19.87 -9.30 -15.79
N SER A 69 -18.65 -8.98 -16.25
CA SER A 69 -18.44 -8.52 -17.62
C SER A 69 -17.13 -8.99 -18.25
N SER A 70 -17.24 -9.48 -19.49
CA SER A 70 -16.10 -9.60 -20.39
C SER A 70 -15.64 -8.19 -20.79
N GLY A 71 -14.88 -7.52 -19.94
CA GLY A 71 -14.31 -6.20 -20.26
C GLY A 71 -13.86 -5.32 -19.09
N CYS A 72 -14.19 -5.65 -17.84
CA CYS A 72 -13.86 -4.81 -16.68
C CYS A 72 -12.46 -5.16 -16.11
N ILE A 73 -11.42 -4.91 -16.92
CA ILE A 73 -10.04 -5.12 -16.48
C ILE A 73 -9.67 -4.02 -15.51
N ILE A 74 -9.30 -4.39 -14.27
CA ILE A 74 -8.82 -3.46 -13.26
C ILE A 74 -7.30 -3.48 -13.31
N ASP A 75 -6.71 -2.63 -14.14
CA ASP A 75 -5.25 -2.55 -14.35
C ASP A 75 -4.56 -1.43 -13.56
N THR A 76 -5.33 -0.72 -12.73
CA THR A 76 -4.90 0.53 -12.09
C THR A 76 -5.19 0.50 -10.60
N VAL A 77 -4.21 0.93 -9.81
CA VAL A 77 -4.35 1.21 -8.37
C VAL A 77 -4.03 2.68 -8.15
N MET A 78 -4.91 3.38 -7.43
CA MET A 78 -4.69 4.74 -7.02
C MET A 78 -3.82 4.75 -5.77
N VAL A 79 -2.70 5.46 -5.82
CA VAL A 79 -1.82 5.68 -4.67
C VAL A 79 -1.84 7.15 -4.31
N GLN A 80 -2.21 7.47 -3.08
CA GLN A 80 -2.27 8.84 -2.57
C GLN A 80 -1.49 8.98 -1.28
N GLY A 81 -0.77 10.08 -1.14
CA GLY A 81 0.05 10.40 0.04
C GLY A 81 1.39 11.00 -0.35
N GLY A 82 2.33 11.07 0.59
CA GLY A 82 3.65 11.60 0.28
C GLY A 82 3.67 13.05 -0.15
N PHE A 83 4.53 13.36 -1.13
CA PHE A 83 4.81 14.71 -1.60
C PHE A 83 4.68 14.82 -3.13
N LYS A 84 4.61 16.04 -3.64
CA LYS A 84 4.44 16.36 -5.08
C LYS A 84 3.26 15.62 -5.75
N ASN A 85 3.54 14.76 -6.73
CA ASN A 85 2.55 14.13 -7.60
C ASN A 85 1.65 13.17 -6.81
N ALA A 86 2.21 12.33 -5.94
CA ALA A 86 1.43 11.39 -5.14
C ALA A 86 0.53 12.07 -4.09
N ARG A 87 0.80 13.33 -3.71
CA ARG A 87 0.06 14.04 -2.65
C ARG A 87 -1.44 14.06 -2.88
N TRP A 88 -1.84 14.21 -4.15
CA TRP A 88 -3.24 14.27 -4.57
C TRP A 88 -3.71 12.98 -5.27
N GLY A 89 -2.88 11.94 -5.29
CA GLY A 89 -3.15 10.70 -6.00
C GLY A 89 -2.35 10.57 -7.30
N VAL A 90 -1.84 9.38 -7.54
CA VAL A 90 -1.27 8.93 -8.82
C VAL A 90 -1.85 7.56 -9.18
N SER A 91 -2.04 7.33 -10.47
CA SER A 91 -2.44 6.02 -10.98
C SER A 91 -1.19 5.16 -11.18
N VAL A 92 -1.15 4.00 -10.52
CA VAL A 92 -0.09 3.01 -10.68
C VAL A 92 -0.64 1.87 -11.53
N THR A 93 0.04 1.55 -12.63
CA THR A 93 -0.28 0.42 -13.51
C THR A 93 0.93 -0.50 -13.63
N SER A 94 0.93 -1.42 -14.59
CA SER A 94 2.14 -2.18 -14.96
C SER A 94 3.26 -1.27 -15.49
N ASN A 95 2.92 -0.09 -16.02
CA ASN A 95 3.89 0.93 -16.37
C ASN A 95 4.33 1.66 -15.09
N PRO A 96 5.62 1.58 -14.70
CA PRO A 96 6.04 2.12 -13.42
C PRO A 96 5.92 3.64 -13.34
N VAL A 97 5.59 4.15 -12.15
CA VAL A 97 5.54 5.58 -11.85
C VAL A 97 6.48 5.91 -10.70
N VAL A 98 7.06 7.11 -10.75
CA VAL A 98 7.97 7.60 -9.72
C VAL A 98 7.21 8.48 -8.74
N VAL A 99 7.42 8.24 -7.45
CA VAL A 99 6.88 9.05 -6.35
C VAL A 99 8.00 9.50 -5.42
N ASP A 100 7.84 10.69 -4.85
CA ASP A 100 8.74 11.22 -3.82
C ASP A 100 8.04 11.11 -2.45
N SER A 101 8.73 10.55 -1.46
CA SER A 101 8.31 10.51 -0.06
C SER A 101 9.16 11.46 0.79
N THR A 102 8.50 12.10 1.76
CA THR A 102 9.13 12.89 2.82
C THR A 102 9.03 12.19 4.18
N GLY A 103 8.88 10.86 4.21
CA GLY A 103 8.61 10.11 5.45
C GLY A 103 7.12 10.04 5.79
N SER A 104 6.24 10.12 4.79
CA SER A 104 4.79 10.20 4.98
C SER A 104 4.10 8.86 4.78
N ALA A 105 2.88 8.75 5.33
CA ALA A 105 1.98 7.64 5.04
C ALA A 105 1.37 7.80 3.63
N PHE A 106 1.06 6.65 3.04
CA PHE A 106 0.39 6.47 1.77
C PHE A 106 -0.82 5.55 1.95
N ILE A 107 -1.80 5.74 1.08
CA ILE A 107 -2.90 4.81 0.85
C ILE A 107 -2.83 4.30 -0.59
N ALA A 108 -3.20 3.04 -0.77
CA ALA A 108 -3.39 2.41 -2.07
C ALA A 108 -4.81 1.81 -2.13
N TYR A 109 -5.54 2.08 -3.20
CA TYR A 109 -6.90 1.60 -3.37
C TYR A 109 -7.27 1.42 -4.84
N VAL A 110 -8.25 0.56 -5.08
CA VAL A 110 -8.94 0.47 -6.37
C VAL A 110 -10.10 1.45 -6.36
N SER A 111 -10.36 2.13 -7.47
CA SER A 111 -11.54 2.99 -7.61
C SER A 111 -12.46 2.37 -8.64
N ASP A 112 -13.69 2.07 -8.24
CA ASP A 112 -14.69 1.43 -9.10
C ASP A 112 -16.09 1.93 -8.71
N ASP A 113 -17.06 1.91 -9.61
CA ASP A 113 -18.44 2.28 -9.31
C ASP A 113 -19.20 1.18 -8.55
N ASN A 114 -18.80 -0.07 -8.69
CA ASN A 114 -19.37 -1.20 -7.96
C ASN A 114 -18.29 -2.16 -7.41
N CYS A 115 -17.66 -1.78 -6.31
CA CYS A 115 -16.65 -2.64 -5.65
C CYS A 115 -17.14 -4.07 -5.34
N SER A 116 -18.45 -4.30 -5.18
CA SER A 116 -19.01 -5.59 -4.77
C SER A 116 -18.81 -6.73 -5.76
N ASP A 117 -18.58 -6.42 -7.05
CA ASP A 117 -18.34 -7.43 -8.08
C ASP A 117 -16.88 -7.54 -8.51
N ASN A 118 -15.98 -6.80 -7.84
CA ASN A 118 -14.54 -6.91 -8.04
C ASN A 118 -13.98 -8.22 -7.47
N ILE A 119 -13.03 -8.81 -8.19
CA ILE A 119 -12.33 -10.04 -7.84
C ILE A 119 -10.85 -9.94 -8.19
N GLY A 120 -10.06 -10.86 -7.64
CA GLY A 120 -8.64 -10.96 -7.91
C GLY A 120 -7.80 -9.98 -7.10
N GLN A 121 -6.49 -10.06 -7.31
CA GLN A 121 -5.51 -9.28 -6.56
C GLN A 121 -4.39 -8.81 -7.48
N ALA A 122 -3.71 -7.76 -7.05
CA ALA A 122 -2.46 -7.29 -7.62
C ALA A 122 -1.40 -7.12 -6.53
N THR A 123 -0.14 -7.11 -6.93
CA THR A 123 0.96 -6.73 -6.05
C THR A 123 1.45 -5.35 -6.45
N LEU A 124 1.32 -4.38 -5.56
CA LEU A 124 1.99 -3.09 -5.67
C LEU A 124 3.45 -3.28 -5.25
N LEU A 125 4.35 -3.32 -6.21
CA LEU A 125 5.79 -3.40 -5.98
C LEU A 125 6.35 -2.00 -5.73
N ILE A 126 7.16 -1.87 -4.68
CA ILE A 126 7.76 -0.62 -4.23
C ILE A 126 9.27 -0.77 -4.23
N GLN A 127 9.95 0.01 -5.07
CA GLN A 127 11.41 -0.04 -5.19
C GLN A 127 11.99 1.34 -4.97
N LYS A 128 13.09 1.43 -4.21
CA LYS A 128 13.81 2.69 -4.10
C LYS A 128 14.46 3.01 -5.45
N ALA A 129 14.28 4.23 -5.93
CA ALA A 129 14.98 4.71 -7.13
C ALA A 129 16.41 5.05 -6.70
N ASN A 130 17.39 4.34 -7.26
CA ASN A 130 18.82 4.63 -7.05
C ASN A 130 19.27 5.84 -7.87
#